data_AF-A0A343TJP4-F1
#
_entry.id   AF-A0A343TJP4-F1
#
_cell.length_a   1.000
_cell.length_b   1.000
_cell.length_c   1.000
_cell.angle_alpha   90.00
_cell.angle_beta   90.00
_cell.angle_gamma   90.00
#
_symmetry.space_group_name_H-M   'P 1'
#
loop_
_entity.id
_entity.type
_entity.pdbx_description
1 polymer ?
#
loop_
_entity_poly.entity_id
_entity_poly.type
_entity_poly.pdbx_seq_one_letter_code
_entity_poly.pdbx_strand_id
1 'polypeptide(L)'
;MTDVQVAAGPDVAPRLDFESDRKETDRAEIHLDGALVLVGCGKQKRDPGDPTDLHVASVGPDEPMTSLPNADTGPAWPARELYTSTYFGVRREFADLVTAWTRNYDADGWAVLSAKHGVVPHDRDLKYYDKRIDDLGDDPTDPDHRVTNPYGRRRPDGEKIVTEMDQWAATVAASLCKWVARFRPRKARPWENDANQLLVLAGQDYIEPLRERGVFEYGICRMAGDPNEGYTFPLEPRFLFEEIPAGGIGEQMGWMSDAIGRLEPVVNDRPGTEQTELVSSSSTSTREERPGAGRSGGGR
;
A
#
# COMPACT_ATOMS: atom_id res chain seq x y z
N MET A 1 -41.73 -24.73 -56.33
CA MET A 1 -40.37 -25.17 -56.00
C MET A 1 -39.46 -24.04 -56.42
N THR A 2 -39.13 -23.18 -55.47
CA THR A 2 -38.34 -21.97 -55.69
C THR A 2 -37.33 -21.92 -54.55
N ASP A 3 -36.07 -22.14 -54.89
CA ASP A 3 -34.93 -22.03 -53.99
C ASP A 3 -34.77 -20.58 -53.52
N VAL A 4 -34.62 -20.41 -52.21
CA VAL A 4 -34.17 -19.16 -51.60
C VAL A 4 -32.81 -19.42 -50.97
N GLN A 5 -31.77 -18.92 -51.62
CA GLN A 5 -30.42 -18.82 -51.05
C GLN A 5 -30.44 -17.81 -49.90
N VAL A 6 -30.03 -18.25 -48.71
CA VAL A 6 -29.76 -17.35 -47.57
C VAL A 6 -28.29 -16.94 -47.65
N ALA A 7 -28.08 -15.64 -47.88
CA ALA A 7 -26.77 -15.01 -47.89
C ALA A 7 -26.17 -15.00 -46.48
N ALA A 8 -24.90 -15.41 -46.37
CA ALA A 8 -24.09 -15.29 -45.17
C ALA A 8 -23.77 -13.81 -44.90
N GLY A 9 -24.25 -13.27 -43.78
CA GLY A 9 -23.83 -11.99 -43.21
C GLY A 9 -22.50 -12.12 -42.46
N PRO A 10 -21.75 -11.01 -42.28
CA PRO A 10 -20.38 -11.05 -41.81
C PRO A 10 -20.29 -11.43 -40.33
N ASP A 11 -19.27 -12.23 -40.05
CA ASP A 11 -18.78 -12.71 -38.76
C ASP A 11 -18.61 -11.55 -37.76
N VAL A 12 -19.64 -11.32 -36.94
CA VAL A 12 -19.56 -10.39 -35.80
C VAL A 12 -18.96 -11.19 -34.65
N ALA A 13 -17.67 -10.98 -34.41
CA ALA A 13 -16.97 -11.51 -33.25
C ALA A 13 -17.81 -11.28 -31.96
N PRO A 14 -17.92 -12.29 -31.08
CA PRO A 14 -18.72 -12.16 -29.88
C PRO A 14 -18.19 -11.00 -29.04
N ARG A 15 -19.09 -10.06 -28.75
CA ARG A 15 -18.88 -8.98 -27.78
C ARG A 15 -18.62 -9.67 -26.43
N LEU A 16 -17.43 -9.45 -25.85
CA LEU A 16 -17.14 -9.89 -24.50
C LEU A 16 -17.91 -8.98 -23.55
N ASP A 17 -19.08 -9.45 -23.16
CA ASP A 17 -19.93 -8.81 -22.17
C ASP A 17 -19.26 -9.03 -20.79
N PHE A 18 -18.58 -8.00 -20.27
CA PHE A 18 -17.89 -8.04 -18.97
C PHE A 18 -18.84 -8.01 -17.76
N GLU A 19 -20.15 -8.14 -17.97
CA GLU A 19 -21.19 -8.12 -16.93
C GLU A 19 -21.82 -9.51 -16.72
N SER A 20 -20.99 -10.55 -16.65
CA SER A 20 -21.42 -11.92 -16.36
C SER A 20 -20.99 -12.33 -14.95
N ASP A 21 -21.96 -12.39 -14.02
CA ASP A 21 -22.01 -13.21 -12.81
C ASP A 21 -20.66 -13.64 -12.19
N ARG A 22 -20.03 -12.73 -11.42
CA ARG A 22 -18.94 -13.11 -10.52
C ARG A 22 -19.49 -14.03 -9.44
N LYS A 23 -19.06 -15.29 -9.40
CA LYS A 23 -19.50 -16.27 -8.40
C LYS A 23 -18.86 -15.96 -7.05
N GLU A 24 -19.47 -16.44 -5.96
CA GLU A 24 -18.98 -16.26 -4.59
C GLU A 24 -17.54 -16.78 -4.38
N THR A 25 -17.10 -17.74 -5.19
CA THR A 25 -15.72 -18.23 -5.28
C THR A 25 -14.73 -17.23 -5.89
N ASP A 26 -15.17 -16.35 -6.79
CA ASP A 26 -14.29 -15.34 -7.41
C ASP A 26 -13.85 -14.28 -6.41
N ARG A 27 -14.58 -14.12 -5.28
CA ARG A 27 -14.23 -13.18 -4.19
C ARG A 27 -12.89 -13.49 -3.52
N ALA A 28 -12.45 -14.75 -3.54
CA ALA A 28 -11.13 -15.11 -3.03
C ALA A 28 -10.00 -14.73 -4.00
N GLU A 29 -10.27 -14.62 -5.30
CA GLU A 29 -9.26 -14.34 -6.34
C GLU A 29 -9.09 -12.84 -6.64
N ILE A 30 -10.03 -11.98 -6.21
CA ILE A 30 -9.99 -10.51 -6.43
C ILE A 30 -8.87 -9.80 -5.66
N HIS A 31 -7.91 -10.52 -5.10
CA HIS A 31 -6.91 -9.98 -4.18
C HIS A 31 -5.47 -10.29 -4.60
N LEU A 32 -5.25 -10.91 -5.76
CA LEU A 32 -3.91 -11.44 -6.07
C LEU A 32 -3.20 -10.77 -7.25
N ASP A 33 -3.89 -9.94 -8.03
CA ASP A 33 -3.32 -9.26 -9.19
C ASP A 33 -3.55 -7.74 -9.10
N GLY A 34 -2.51 -7.01 -8.66
CA GLY A 34 -2.49 -5.54 -8.69
C GLY A 34 -3.15 -4.84 -7.50
N ALA A 35 -3.47 -5.55 -6.42
CA ALA A 35 -4.06 -4.93 -5.23
C ALA A 35 -3.03 -4.21 -4.35
N LEU A 36 -3.30 -2.96 -3.99
CA LEU A 36 -2.68 -2.26 -2.87
C LEU A 36 -3.65 -2.23 -1.69
N VAL A 37 -3.14 -2.12 -0.46
CA VAL A 37 -3.98 -2.15 0.74
C VAL A 37 -3.75 -0.92 1.62
N LEU A 38 -4.85 -0.25 2.00
CA LEU A 38 -4.84 0.87 2.94
C LEU A 38 -5.51 0.45 4.25
N VAL A 39 -4.74 0.38 5.34
CA VAL A 39 -5.20 -0.12 6.63
C VAL A 39 -5.51 1.04 7.58
N GLY A 40 -6.75 1.12 8.07
CA GLY A 40 -7.14 2.12 9.08
C GLY A 40 -6.36 1.95 10.39
N CYS A 41 -5.79 3.03 10.91
CA CYS A 41 -4.98 2.95 12.12
C CYS A 41 -5.81 2.53 13.35
N GLY A 42 -5.21 1.69 14.21
CA GLY A 42 -5.85 1.25 15.46
C GLY A 42 -5.74 2.29 16.57
N LYS A 43 -6.64 2.22 17.57
CA LYS A 43 -6.56 3.06 18.76
C LYS A 43 -5.39 2.66 19.68
N GLN A 44 -5.14 1.37 19.82
CA GLN A 44 -4.07 0.82 20.65
C GLN A 44 -2.72 0.95 19.94
N LYS A 45 -1.77 1.60 20.60
CA LYS A 45 -0.39 1.79 20.15
C LYS A 45 0.56 1.37 21.25
N ARG A 46 1.82 1.15 20.89
CA ARG A 46 2.91 0.99 21.84
C ARG A 46 3.01 2.19 22.79
N ASP A 47 3.37 1.93 24.03
CA ASP A 47 3.54 2.93 25.08
C ASP A 47 5.00 3.40 25.13
N PRO A 48 5.30 4.69 24.88
CA PRO A 48 6.66 5.21 24.97
C PRO A 48 7.25 5.21 26.39
N GLY A 49 6.45 4.91 27.43
CA GLY A 49 6.90 4.73 28.81
C GLY A 49 7.08 3.27 29.23
N ASP A 50 6.64 2.28 28.44
CA ASP A 50 6.77 0.86 28.79
C ASP A 50 8.14 0.31 28.34
N PRO A 51 8.99 -0.19 29.26
CA PRO A 51 10.27 -0.81 28.93
C PRO A 51 10.17 -1.94 27.90
N THR A 52 9.06 -2.67 27.86
CA THR A 52 8.83 -3.78 26.92
C THR A 52 8.67 -3.26 25.50
N ASP A 53 7.93 -2.16 25.33
CA ASP A 53 7.72 -1.52 24.04
C ASP A 53 8.96 -0.76 23.57
N LEU A 54 9.70 -0.14 24.49
CA LEU A 54 10.96 0.52 24.19
C LEU A 54 12.04 -0.45 23.71
N HIS A 55 12.05 -1.69 24.21
CA HIS A 55 13.02 -2.71 23.79
C HIS A 55 12.96 -3.04 22.30
N VAL A 56 11.80 -2.86 21.69
CA VAL A 56 11.55 -3.18 20.27
C VAL A 56 11.39 -1.92 19.41
N ALA A 57 11.78 -0.76 19.92
CA ALA A 57 11.80 0.48 19.15
C ALA A 57 12.94 0.46 18.11
N SER A 58 12.66 0.94 16.90
CA SER A 58 13.69 1.16 15.86
C SER A 58 14.62 2.32 16.23
N VAL A 59 14.07 3.29 16.96
CA VAL A 59 14.78 4.49 17.43
C VAL A 59 14.61 4.57 18.94
N GLY A 60 15.72 4.71 19.66
CA GLY A 60 15.72 4.81 21.11
C GLY A 60 15.09 6.09 21.66
N PRO A 61 14.78 6.15 22.97
CA PRO A 61 14.11 7.30 23.58
C PRO A 61 14.91 8.60 23.54
N ASP A 62 16.25 8.51 23.55
CA ASP A 62 17.14 9.67 23.48
C ASP A 62 17.75 9.87 22.08
N GLU A 63 17.36 9.04 21.11
CA GLU A 63 17.91 9.06 19.76
C GLU A 63 17.12 9.99 18.84
N PRO A 64 17.80 10.74 17.95
CA PRO A 64 17.13 11.55 16.95
C PRO A 64 16.59 10.67 15.83
N MET A 65 15.38 10.98 15.36
CA MET A 65 14.72 10.22 14.29
C MET A 65 15.42 10.33 12.92
N THR A 66 16.21 11.39 12.73
CA THR A 66 17.01 11.60 11.51
C THR A 66 18.34 12.22 11.89
N SER A 67 19.32 12.15 10.99
CA SER A 67 20.62 12.82 11.15
C SER A 67 20.57 14.34 10.93
N LEU A 68 19.40 14.92 10.68
CA LEU A 68 19.25 16.34 10.45
C LEU A 68 19.43 17.15 11.76
N PRO A 69 20.01 18.37 11.69
CA PRO A 69 20.08 19.26 12.84
C PRO A 69 18.69 19.55 13.41
N ASN A 70 18.57 19.58 14.74
CA ASN A 70 17.31 19.80 15.47
C ASN A 70 16.22 18.74 15.19
N ALA A 71 16.59 17.54 14.74
CA ALA A 71 15.65 16.44 14.67
C ALA A 71 15.12 16.13 16.08
N ASP A 72 13.80 16.04 16.22
CA ASP A 72 13.19 15.66 17.49
C ASP A 72 13.75 14.30 17.94
N THR A 73 14.01 14.15 19.22
CA THR A 73 14.37 12.88 19.88
C THR A 73 13.12 12.17 20.41
N GLY A 74 13.21 10.88 20.69
CA GLY A 74 12.10 10.09 21.23
C GLY A 74 11.90 8.78 20.48
N PRO A 75 11.28 7.79 21.15
CA PRO A 75 11.18 6.46 20.60
C PRO A 75 10.28 6.44 19.36
N ALA A 76 10.65 5.61 18.39
CA ALA A 76 9.89 5.39 17.17
C ALA A 76 9.86 3.91 16.79
N TRP A 77 8.77 3.51 16.15
CA TRP A 77 8.55 2.15 15.66
C TRP A 77 8.08 2.19 14.23
N PRO A 78 8.33 1.14 13.43
CA PRO A 78 7.74 1.03 12.10
C PRO A 78 6.22 1.08 12.24
N ALA A 79 5.53 1.73 11.30
CA ALA A 79 4.08 1.90 11.39
C ALA A 79 3.32 0.56 11.55
N ARG A 80 3.83 -0.53 10.98
CA ARG A 80 3.29 -1.90 11.12
C ARG A 80 3.41 -2.49 12.53
N GLU A 81 4.29 -1.95 13.37
CA GLU A 81 4.59 -2.43 14.73
C GLU A 81 4.14 -1.45 15.80
N LEU A 82 3.86 -0.19 15.42
CA LEU A 82 3.34 0.82 16.34
C LEU A 82 1.96 0.45 16.89
N TYR A 83 1.08 -0.15 16.08
CA TYR A 83 -0.28 -0.52 16.50
C TYR A 83 -0.32 -1.96 16.98
N THR A 84 -0.84 -2.16 18.19
CA THR A 84 -0.65 -3.41 18.95
C THR A 84 -1.92 -4.26 19.08
N SER A 85 -3.07 -3.79 18.60
CA SER A 85 -4.32 -4.55 18.73
C SER A 85 -4.32 -5.82 17.87
N THR A 86 -4.93 -6.89 18.37
CA THR A 86 -5.13 -8.14 17.60
C THR A 86 -5.82 -7.88 16.27
N TYR A 87 -6.81 -6.98 16.25
CA TYR A 87 -7.51 -6.58 15.03
C TYR A 87 -6.61 -5.88 14.00
N PHE A 88 -5.62 -5.10 14.44
CA PHE A 88 -4.61 -4.57 13.53
C PHE A 88 -3.68 -5.67 13.03
N GLY A 89 -3.28 -6.60 13.91
CA GLY A 89 -2.46 -7.77 13.56
C GLY A 89 -3.06 -8.59 12.40
N VAL A 90 -4.35 -8.95 12.48
CA VAL A 90 -5.04 -9.69 11.40
C VAL A 90 -5.10 -8.90 10.09
N ARG A 91 -5.36 -7.58 10.15
CA ARG A 91 -5.38 -6.73 8.95
C ARG A 91 -4.00 -6.61 8.30
N ARG A 92 -2.95 -6.53 9.12
CA ARG A 92 -1.56 -6.53 8.65
C ARG A 92 -1.24 -7.82 7.91
N GLU A 93 -1.51 -8.96 8.52
CA GLU A 93 -1.23 -10.28 7.92
C GLU A 93 -1.97 -10.47 6.59
N PHE A 94 -3.25 -10.07 6.54
CA PHE A 94 -4.02 -10.07 5.30
C PHE A 94 -3.40 -9.13 4.25
N ALA A 95 -2.98 -7.93 4.64
CA ALA A 95 -2.36 -6.96 3.75
C ALA A 95 -1.02 -7.45 3.19
N ASP A 96 -0.15 -8.03 4.03
CA ASP A 96 1.13 -8.62 3.62
C ASP A 96 0.94 -9.68 2.53
N LEU A 97 -0.07 -10.53 2.70
CA LEU A 97 -0.37 -11.63 1.78
C LEU A 97 -0.90 -11.13 0.43
N VAL A 98 -1.91 -10.27 0.46
CA VAL A 98 -2.57 -9.70 -0.73
C VAL A 98 -1.64 -8.83 -1.56
N THR A 99 -0.66 -8.21 -0.91
CA THR A 99 0.27 -7.28 -1.57
C THR A 99 1.63 -7.92 -1.90
N ALA A 100 1.77 -9.25 -1.74
CA ALA A 100 3.03 -9.97 -1.98
C ALA A 100 3.59 -9.81 -3.41
N TRP A 101 2.74 -9.48 -4.40
CA TRP A 101 3.17 -9.18 -5.76
C TRP A 101 4.06 -7.93 -5.87
N THR A 102 4.00 -7.03 -4.87
CA THR A 102 4.77 -5.78 -4.83
C THR A 102 6.24 -5.95 -4.48
N ARG A 103 6.72 -7.18 -4.19
CA ARG A 103 8.11 -7.47 -3.82
C ARG A 103 9.17 -6.99 -4.83
N ASN A 104 8.79 -6.80 -6.09
CA ASN A 104 9.67 -6.28 -7.14
C ASN A 104 9.75 -4.74 -7.16
N TYR A 105 9.00 -4.06 -6.31
CA TYR A 105 9.02 -2.61 -6.15
C TYR A 105 9.85 -2.22 -4.94
N ASP A 106 10.53 -1.07 -5.02
CA ASP A 106 11.12 -0.37 -3.87
C ASP A 106 10.02 0.36 -3.07
N ALA A 107 8.89 -0.30 -2.83
CA ALA A 107 7.75 0.29 -2.16
C ALA A 107 6.85 -0.75 -1.51
N ASP A 108 6.38 -0.39 -0.32
CA ASP A 108 5.45 -1.15 0.48
C ASP A 108 4.08 -1.24 -0.16
N GLY A 109 3.65 -2.44 -0.55
CA GLY A 109 2.34 -2.67 -1.18
C GLY A 109 1.13 -2.35 -0.32
N TRP A 110 1.33 -2.14 0.99
CA TRP A 110 0.31 -1.62 1.88
C TRP A 110 0.82 -0.50 2.79
N ALA A 111 -0.12 0.34 3.22
CA ALA A 111 0.13 1.52 4.02
C ALA A 111 -0.93 1.71 5.12
N VAL A 112 -0.59 2.47 6.15
CA VAL A 112 -1.49 2.85 7.25
C VAL A 112 -2.17 4.19 6.94
N LEU A 113 -3.49 4.23 7.07
CA LEU A 113 -4.30 5.43 7.11
C LEU A 113 -4.32 5.99 8.55
N SER A 114 -3.55 7.04 8.77
CA SER A 114 -3.34 7.74 10.04
C SER A 114 -4.10 9.06 10.11
N ALA A 115 -4.76 9.31 11.25
CA ALA A 115 -5.38 10.60 11.55
C ALA A 115 -4.37 11.75 11.67
N LYS A 116 -3.10 11.47 12.05
CA LYS A 116 -2.05 12.47 12.17
C LYS A 116 -1.24 12.65 10.89
N HIS A 117 -0.96 11.55 10.20
CA HIS A 117 0.06 11.52 9.15
C HIS A 117 -0.48 11.29 7.74
N GLY A 118 -1.79 11.10 7.58
CA GLY A 118 -2.39 10.77 6.28
C GLY A 118 -2.12 9.32 5.90
N VAL A 119 -1.42 9.09 4.79
CA VAL A 119 -1.04 7.73 4.34
C VAL A 119 0.44 7.49 4.60
N VAL A 120 0.76 6.44 5.35
CA VAL A 120 2.12 6.12 5.77
C VAL A 120 2.49 4.70 5.36
N PRO A 121 3.57 4.49 4.56
CA PRO A 121 4.10 3.17 4.28
C PRO A 121 4.37 2.39 5.57
N HIS A 122 4.12 1.09 5.56
CA HIS A 122 4.07 0.30 6.80
C HIS A 122 5.43 0.14 7.49
N ASP A 123 6.55 0.23 6.74
CA ASP A 123 7.90 0.16 7.30
C ASP A 123 8.45 1.53 7.72
N ARG A 124 7.70 2.62 7.50
CA ARG A 124 8.14 3.95 7.93
C ARG A 124 8.06 4.06 9.45
N ASP A 125 9.18 4.43 10.08
CA ASP A 125 9.21 4.74 11.50
C ASP A 125 8.31 5.95 11.84
N LEU A 126 7.56 5.81 12.93
CA LEU A 126 6.68 6.80 13.50
C LEU A 126 6.90 6.89 15.00
N LYS A 127 6.96 8.13 15.51
CA LYS A 127 6.89 8.38 16.95
C LYS A 127 5.49 8.11 17.48
N TYR A 128 5.40 7.89 18.78
CA TYR A 128 4.11 7.85 19.46
C TYR A 128 3.31 9.14 19.21
N TYR A 129 1.99 8.97 19.04
CA TYR A 129 1.03 10.06 18.95
C TYR A 129 -0.36 9.57 19.36
N ASP A 130 -1.16 10.45 19.96
CA ASP A 130 -2.54 10.14 20.36
C ASP A 130 -3.61 10.87 19.53
N LYS A 131 -3.24 11.54 18.43
CA LYS A 131 -4.24 12.11 17.51
C LYS A 131 -5.05 11.00 16.83
N ARG A 132 -6.37 11.10 16.93
CA ARG A 132 -7.36 10.17 16.39
C ARG A 132 -8.29 10.88 15.41
N ILE A 133 -9.13 10.10 14.74
CA ILE A 133 -10.10 10.63 13.77
C ILE A 133 -11.21 11.41 14.47
N ASP A 134 -11.62 11.00 15.66
CA ASP A 134 -12.61 11.69 16.51
C ASP A 134 -12.11 13.03 17.06
N ASP A 135 -10.79 13.27 17.03
CA ASP A 135 -10.20 14.58 17.32
C ASP A 135 -10.25 15.53 16.12
N LEU A 136 -10.54 15.03 14.91
CA LEU A 136 -10.71 15.84 13.72
C LEU A 136 -12.17 16.26 13.64
N GLY A 137 -12.41 17.56 13.74
CA GLY A 137 -13.77 18.13 13.69
C GLY A 137 -13.89 19.27 12.70
N ASP A 138 -14.96 20.03 12.89
CA ASP A 138 -15.28 21.24 12.12
C ASP A 138 -14.47 22.46 12.57
N ASP A 139 -13.50 22.27 13.45
CA ASP A 139 -12.63 23.33 13.94
C ASP A 139 -11.87 23.99 12.78
N PRO A 140 -11.76 25.33 12.76
CA PRO A 140 -11.06 26.04 11.71
C PRO A 140 -9.62 25.56 11.55
N THR A 141 -9.25 25.24 10.31
CA THR A 141 -7.87 24.85 9.99
C THR A 141 -6.94 26.05 10.07
N ASP A 142 -5.72 25.83 10.56
CA ASP A 142 -4.62 26.78 10.42
C ASP A 142 -4.31 27.00 8.92
N PRO A 143 -4.42 28.24 8.39
CA PRO A 143 -4.09 28.55 7.02
C PRO A 143 -2.69 28.10 6.58
N ASP A 144 -1.70 28.11 7.47
CA ASP A 144 -0.30 27.80 7.17
C ASP A 144 -0.05 26.30 7.09
N HIS A 145 -0.90 25.48 7.70
CA HIS A 145 -0.82 24.03 7.60
C HIS A 145 -1.46 23.46 6.33
N ARG A 146 -2.11 24.31 5.51
CA ARG A 146 -2.85 23.88 4.33
C ARG A 146 -1.95 23.24 3.26
N VAL A 147 -2.28 22.02 2.85
CA VAL A 147 -1.60 21.37 1.73
C VAL A 147 -1.83 22.17 0.44
N THR A 148 -0.76 22.41 -0.30
CA THR A 148 -0.82 23.05 -1.62
C THR A 148 -0.84 21.97 -2.71
N ASN A 149 -1.78 22.10 -3.64
CA ASN A 149 -1.91 21.28 -4.84
C ASN A 149 -1.93 22.18 -6.09
N PRO A 150 -1.97 21.64 -7.32
CA PRO A 150 -2.06 22.43 -8.55
C PRO A 150 -3.25 23.42 -8.61
N TYR A 151 -4.29 23.21 -7.80
CA TYR A 151 -5.46 24.10 -7.64
C TYR A 151 -5.33 25.05 -6.44
N GLY A 152 -4.15 25.13 -5.82
CA GLY A 152 -3.84 25.92 -4.64
C GLY A 152 -4.06 25.16 -3.32
N ARG A 153 -4.46 25.88 -2.26
CA ARG A 153 -4.80 25.29 -0.95
C ARG A 153 -6.27 24.84 -0.97
N ARG A 154 -6.56 23.70 -1.62
CA ARG A 154 -7.91 23.16 -1.87
C ARG A 154 -8.02 21.68 -1.50
N ARG A 155 -9.25 21.25 -1.19
CA ARG A 155 -9.62 19.85 -1.01
C ARG A 155 -9.58 19.10 -2.35
N PRO A 156 -9.60 17.75 -2.34
CA PRO A 156 -9.63 16.95 -3.56
C PRO A 156 -10.83 17.22 -4.48
N ASP A 157 -12.00 17.49 -3.92
CA ASP A 157 -13.21 17.90 -4.66
C ASP A 157 -13.15 19.34 -5.22
N GLY A 158 -12.09 20.10 -4.92
CA GLY A 158 -11.90 21.48 -5.35
C GLY A 158 -12.44 22.54 -4.39
N GLU A 159 -13.11 22.15 -3.30
CA GLU A 159 -13.56 23.10 -2.28
C GLU A 159 -12.41 23.65 -1.43
N LYS A 160 -12.69 24.72 -0.65
CA LYS A 160 -11.69 25.32 0.23
C LYS A 160 -11.42 24.41 1.41
N ILE A 161 -10.16 24.39 1.87
CA ILE A 161 -9.81 23.78 3.14
C ILE A 161 -10.20 24.78 4.24
N VAL A 162 -11.27 24.47 4.98
CA VAL A 162 -11.80 25.34 6.05
C VAL A 162 -11.61 24.70 7.41
N THR A 163 -11.75 23.38 7.52
CA THR A 163 -11.70 22.66 8.81
C THR A 163 -10.47 21.75 8.94
N GLU A 164 -10.19 21.30 10.17
CA GLU A 164 -9.17 20.26 10.39
C GLU A 164 -9.48 18.97 9.60
N MET A 165 -10.75 18.58 9.49
CA MET A 165 -11.18 17.43 8.70
C MET A 165 -10.88 17.63 7.20
N ASP A 166 -11.12 18.83 6.66
CA ASP A 166 -10.76 19.16 5.26
C ASP A 166 -9.26 19.04 5.03
N GLN A 167 -8.48 19.55 5.98
CA GLN A 167 -7.02 19.53 5.92
C GLN A 167 -6.48 18.10 5.99
N TRP A 168 -7.05 17.28 6.86
CA TRP A 168 -6.71 15.87 6.95
C TRP A 168 -7.04 15.14 5.65
N ALA A 169 -8.22 15.33 5.07
CA ALA A 169 -8.58 14.73 3.79
C ALA A 169 -7.62 15.15 2.66
N ALA A 170 -7.22 16.43 2.60
CA ALA A 170 -6.22 16.90 1.66
C ALA A 170 -4.84 16.25 1.89
N THR A 171 -4.44 16.06 3.14
CA THR A 171 -3.18 15.37 3.50
C THR A 171 -3.21 13.89 3.13
N VAL A 172 -4.36 13.21 3.34
CA VAL A 172 -4.56 11.82 2.91
C VAL A 172 -4.45 11.73 1.40
N ALA A 173 -5.15 12.56 0.64
CA ALA A 173 -5.09 12.55 -0.83
C ALA A 173 -3.66 12.81 -1.36
N ALA A 174 -2.94 13.79 -0.79
CA ALA A 174 -1.55 14.06 -1.15
C ALA A 174 -0.63 12.86 -0.90
N SER A 175 -0.79 12.22 0.26
CA SER A 175 0.07 11.11 0.67
C SER A 175 -0.26 9.83 -0.10
N LEU A 176 -1.55 9.57 -0.34
CA LEU A 176 -2.05 8.50 -1.19
C LEU A 176 -1.48 8.63 -2.62
N CYS A 177 -1.49 9.84 -3.18
CA CYS A 177 -0.88 10.12 -4.48
C CYS A 177 0.61 9.80 -4.53
N LYS A 178 1.37 10.21 -3.51
CA LYS A 178 2.82 9.94 -3.45
C LYS A 178 3.11 8.45 -3.34
N TRP A 179 2.32 7.73 -2.55
CA TRP A 179 2.47 6.30 -2.34
C TRP A 179 2.10 5.49 -3.60
N VAL A 180 0.91 5.71 -4.17
CA VAL A 180 0.45 5.00 -5.38
C VAL A 180 1.37 5.24 -6.58
N ALA A 181 1.96 6.43 -6.70
CA ALA A 181 2.92 6.73 -7.77
C ALA A 181 4.18 5.84 -7.76
N ARG A 182 4.49 5.14 -6.66
CA ARG A 182 5.63 4.22 -6.55
C ARG A 182 5.42 2.91 -7.32
N PHE A 183 4.18 2.56 -7.65
CA PHE A 183 3.80 1.36 -8.39
C PHE A 183 3.56 1.62 -9.89
N ARG A 184 4.06 2.75 -10.38
CA ARG A 184 3.93 3.15 -11.78
C ARG A 184 5.17 2.72 -12.58
N PRO A 185 5.00 2.20 -13.80
CA PRO A 185 6.12 2.00 -14.71
C PRO A 185 6.90 3.29 -14.95
N ARG A 186 8.20 3.16 -15.21
CA ARG A 186 9.04 4.33 -15.47
C ARG A 186 8.54 5.07 -16.74
N LYS A 187 8.28 6.37 -16.61
CA LYS A 187 7.71 7.26 -17.67
C LYS A 187 6.24 7.01 -18.03
N ALA A 188 5.52 6.16 -17.30
CA ALA A 188 4.09 6.01 -17.51
C ALA A 188 3.33 7.31 -17.17
N ARG A 189 2.15 7.46 -17.77
CA ARG A 189 1.24 8.57 -17.49
C ARG A 189 0.71 8.51 -16.06
N PRO A 190 0.24 9.63 -15.49
CA PRO A 190 -0.26 9.65 -14.12
C PRO A 190 -1.38 8.65 -13.79
N TRP A 191 -2.23 8.33 -14.77
CA TRP A 191 -3.33 7.36 -14.65
C TRP A 191 -2.92 5.91 -14.93
N GLU A 192 -1.68 5.66 -15.37
CA GLU A 192 -1.16 4.31 -15.58
C GLU A 192 -0.51 3.82 -14.28
N ASN A 193 -0.75 2.56 -13.92
CA ASN A 193 -0.21 1.93 -12.73
C ASN A 193 -0.20 0.40 -12.92
N ASP A 194 0.78 -0.29 -12.34
CA ASP A 194 0.82 -1.76 -12.34
C ASP A 194 -0.14 -2.34 -11.29
N ALA A 195 -0.52 -1.53 -10.29
CA ALA A 195 -1.67 -1.78 -9.45
C ALA A 195 -2.97 -1.39 -10.18
N ASN A 196 -4.06 -2.10 -9.90
CA ASN A 196 -5.39 -1.84 -10.46
C ASN A 196 -6.44 -1.57 -9.38
N GLN A 197 -6.15 -1.92 -8.12
CA GLN A 197 -7.12 -1.89 -7.03
C GLN A 197 -6.51 -1.30 -5.75
N LEU A 198 -7.35 -0.60 -4.99
CA LEU A 198 -7.04 -0.15 -3.64
C LEU A 198 -8.06 -0.75 -2.68
N LEU A 199 -7.65 -1.75 -1.90
CA LEU A 199 -8.48 -2.30 -0.84
C LEU A 199 -8.36 -1.43 0.41
N VAL A 200 -9.48 -0.91 0.91
CA VAL A 200 -9.53 -0.05 2.09
C VAL A 200 -10.06 -0.85 3.28
N LEU A 201 -9.19 -1.08 4.27
CA LEU A 201 -9.47 -1.80 5.51
C LEU A 201 -9.65 -0.83 6.68
N ALA A 202 -10.63 0.07 6.57
CA ALA A 202 -10.93 1.11 7.55
C ALA A 202 -12.42 1.14 7.88
N GLY A 203 -12.75 1.65 9.07
CA GLY A 203 -14.15 1.85 9.49
C GLY A 203 -14.77 3.10 8.84
N GLN A 204 -16.10 3.23 8.95
CA GLN A 204 -16.85 4.35 8.36
C GLN A 204 -16.39 5.72 8.87
N ASP A 205 -15.98 5.81 10.14
CA ASP A 205 -15.41 7.04 10.71
C ASP A 205 -14.24 7.60 9.89
N TYR A 206 -13.48 6.74 9.21
CA TYR A 206 -12.44 7.16 8.27
C TYR A 206 -12.98 7.33 6.85
N ILE A 207 -13.80 6.39 6.38
CA ILE A 207 -14.19 6.29 4.98
C ILE A 207 -15.11 7.44 4.58
N GLU A 208 -16.16 7.71 5.36
CA GLU A 208 -17.20 8.67 5.01
C GLU A 208 -16.62 10.08 4.83
N PRO A 209 -15.84 10.64 5.77
CA PRO A 209 -15.28 11.98 5.59
C PRO A 209 -14.32 12.11 4.40
N LEU A 210 -13.57 11.04 4.08
CA LEU A 210 -12.66 11.00 2.93
C LEU A 210 -13.42 10.90 1.61
N ARG A 211 -14.49 10.10 1.58
CA ARG A 211 -15.36 9.93 0.41
C ARG A 211 -16.08 11.24 0.08
N GLU A 212 -16.69 11.89 1.07
CA GLU A 212 -17.36 13.19 0.91
C GLU A 212 -16.45 14.27 0.32
N ARG A 213 -15.16 14.24 0.67
CA ARG A 213 -14.16 15.23 0.24
C ARG A 213 -13.45 14.84 -1.06
N GLY A 214 -13.90 13.79 -1.73
CA GLY A 214 -13.41 13.37 -3.05
C GLY A 214 -12.06 12.67 -3.05
N VAL A 215 -11.58 12.14 -1.92
CA VAL A 215 -10.24 11.52 -1.83
C VAL A 215 -10.10 10.31 -2.76
N PHE A 216 -11.11 9.44 -2.80
CA PHE A 216 -11.10 8.22 -3.61
C PHE A 216 -11.57 8.42 -5.05
N GLU A 217 -12.12 9.59 -5.39
CA GLU A 217 -12.63 9.90 -6.73
C GLU A 217 -11.65 10.80 -7.50
N TYR A 218 -11.19 11.86 -6.85
CA TYR A 218 -10.39 12.93 -7.46
C TYR A 218 -8.98 13.06 -6.87
N GLY A 219 -8.72 12.47 -5.70
CA GLY A 219 -7.53 12.71 -4.87
C GLY A 219 -6.21 12.68 -5.61
N ILE A 220 -5.90 11.62 -6.36
CA ILE A 220 -4.59 11.51 -7.01
C ILE A 220 -4.42 12.54 -8.12
N CYS A 221 -5.45 12.72 -8.93
CA CYS A 221 -5.41 13.53 -10.13
C CYS A 221 -5.38 15.01 -9.77
N ARG A 222 -6.13 15.39 -8.74
CA ARG A 222 -6.19 16.78 -8.27
C ARG A 222 -5.00 17.17 -7.42
N MET A 223 -4.24 16.20 -6.89
CA MET A 223 -3.07 16.48 -6.06
C MET A 223 -1.74 16.47 -6.82
N ALA A 224 -1.64 15.82 -7.99
CA ALA A 224 -0.40 15.76 -8.77
C ALA A 224 -0.53 15.95 -10.30
N GLY A 225 -1.74 16.08 -10.84
CA GLY A 225 -1.98 16.20 -12.28
C GLY A 225 -1.95 17.62 -12.83
N ASP A 226 -1.85 17.72 -14.17
CA ASP A 226 -2.26 18.94 -14.87
C ASP A 226 -3.77 19.12 -14.66
N PRO A 227 -4.20 20.31 -14.19
CA PRO A 227 -5.59 20.54 -13.90
C PRO A 227 -6.55 20.38 -15.10
N ASN A 228 -6.01 20.37 -16.32
CA ASN A 228 -6.73 20.27 -17.58
C ASN A 228 -6.77 18.84 -18.15
N GLU A 229 -6.01 17.90 -17.60
CA GLU A 229 -5.97 16.51 -18.11
C GLU A 229 -7.13 15.64 -17.58
N GLY A 230 -7.80 16.06 -16.50
CA GLY A 230 -9.14 15.57 -16.13
C GLY A 230 -9.28 14.06 -15.86
N TYR A 231 -8.21 13.33 -15.53
CA TYR A 231 -8.28 11.91 -15.23
C TYR A 231 -8.82 11.65 -13.81
N THR A 232 -9.36 10.45 -13.56
CA THR A 232 -9.89 9.97 -12.26
C THR A 232 -8.86 9.13 -11.52
N PHE A 233 -9.14 8.81 -10.25
CA PHE A 233 -8.29 7.95 -9.42
C PHE A 233 -7.90 6.66 -10.20
N PRO A 234 -6.60 6.33 -10.33
CA PRO A 234 -6.10 5.30 -11.25
C PRO A 234 -6.35 3.86 -10.81
N LEU A 235 -6.79 3.66 -9.58
CA LEU A 235 -7.10 2.35 -9.01
C LEU A 235 -8.61 2.28 -8.77
N GLU A 236 -9.19 1.10 -8.76
CA GLU A 236 -10.56 0.90 -8.28
C GLU A 236 -10.55 0.82 -6.74
N PRO A 237 -11.13 1.79 -5.99
CA PRO A 237 -11.23 1.71 -4.55
C PRO A 237 -12.29 0.70 -4.14
N ARG A 238 -11.94 -0.23 -3.25
CA ARG A 238 -12.86 -1.22 -2.69
C ARG A 238 -12.88 -1.15 -1.18
N PHE A 239 -14.04 -0.87 -0.60
CA PHE A 239 -14.22 -0.71 0.83
C PHE A 239 -14.59 -2.06 1.44
N LEU A 240 -13.59 -2.87 1.77
CA LEU A 240 -13.79 -4.30 2.02
C LEU A 240 -14.87 -4.58 3.08
N PHE A 241 -14.92 -3.79 4.16
CA PHE A 241 -15.89 -3.97 5.24
C PHE A 241 -17.34 -3.57 4.88
N GLU A 242 -17.55 -2.90 3.75
CA GLU A 242 -18.89 -2.68 3.16
C GLU A 242 -19.31 -3.86 2.26
N GLU A 243 -18.36 -4.64 1.74
CA GLU A 243 -18.60 -5.68 0.73
C GLU A 243 -18.71 -7.10 1.30
N ILE A 244 -18.12 -7.34 2.48
CA ILE A 244 -18.12 -8.63 3.16
C ILE A 244 -19.30 -8.75 4.13
N PRO A 245 -19.84 -9.97 4.35
CA PRO A 245 -20.92 -10.19 5.30
C PRO A 245 -20.39 -10.23 6.75
N ALA A 246 -19.83 -9.11 7.23
CA ALA A 246 -19.28 -8.99 8.58
C ALA A 246 -19.72 -7.67 9.24
N GLY A 247 -20.63 -7.75 10.21
CA GLY A 247 -21.22 -6.60 10.90
C GLY A 247 -20.38 -6.06 12.05
N GLY A 248 -19.37 -6.81 12.53
CA GLY A 248 -18.54 -6.41 13.66
C GLY A 248 -17.07 -6.81 13.56
N ILE A 249 -16.23 -6.24 14.43
CA ILE A 249 -14.77 -6.46 14.45
C ILE A 249 -14.41 -7.95 14.52
N GLY A 250 -15.13 -8.73 15.34
CA GLY A 250 -14.91 -10.17 15.47
C GLY A 250 -15.18 -10.94 14.17
N GLU A 251 -16.29 -10.65 13.51
CA GLU A 251 -16.67 -11.26 12.23
C GLU A 251 -15.69 -10.85 11.11
N GLN A 252 -15.25 -9.59 11.10
CA GLN A 252 -14.23 -9.11 10.16
C GLN A 252 -12.90 -9.84 10.36
N MET A 253 -12.45 -10.04 11.60
CA MET A 253 -11.24 -10.83 11.90
C MET A 253 -11.39 -12.27 11.46
N GLY A 254 -12.53 -12.90 11.73
CA GLY A 254 -12.81 -14.27 11.29
C GLY A 254 -12.74 -14.39 9.77
N TRP A 255 -13.43 -13.51 9.06
CA TRP A 255 -13.42 -13.48 7.59
C TRP A 255 -12.02 -13.30 7.02
N MET A 256 -11.23 -12.37 7.55
CA MET A 256 -9.85 -12.14 7.09
C MET A 256 -8.93 -13.33 7.41
N SER A 257 -9.09 -13.97 8.57
CA SER A 257 -8.32 -15.17 8.94
C SER A 257 -8.63 -16.33 7.99
N ASP A 258 -9.90 -16.55 7.66
CA ASP A 258 -10.34 -17.54 6.68
C ASP A 258 -9.84 -17.21 5.26
N ALA A 259 -9.75 -15.92 4.92
CA ALA A 259 -9.18 -15.47 3.66
C ALA A 259 -7.67 -15.72 3.60
N ILE A 260 -6.93 -15.42 4.68
CA ILE A 260 -5.49 -15.72 4.81
C ILE A 260 -5.23 -17.20 4.57
N GLY A 261 -5.94 -18.08 5.28
CA GLY A 261 -5.76 -19.54 5.14
C GLY A 261 -6.05 -20.09 3.74
N ARG A 262 -6.91 -19.42 2.96
CA ARG A 262 -7.19 -19.78 1.56
C ARG A 262 -6.16 -19.23 0.58
N LEU A 263 -5.64 -18.03 0.84
CA LEU A 263 -4.71 -17.32 -0.06
C LEU A 263 -3.25 -17.78 0.13
N GLU A 264 -2.86 -18.17 1.35
CA GLU A 264 -1.49 -18.53 1.68
C GLU A 264 -0.92 -19.65 0.79
N PRO A 265 -1.63 -20.77 0.53
CA PRO A 265 -1.14 -21.80 -0.39
C PRO A 265 -0.92 -21.25 -1.82
N VAL A 266 -1.84 -20.41 -2.30
CA VAL A 266 -1.78 -19.83 -3.66
C VAL A 266 -0.59 -18.90 -3.83
N VAL A 267 -0.31 -18.06 -2.82
CA VAL A 267 0.84 -17.14 -2.84
C VAL A 267 2.15 -17.92 -2.75
N ASN A 268 2.20 -18.99 -1.97
CA ASN A 268 3.39 -19.82 -1.82
C ASN A 268 3.70 -20.69 -3.06
N ASP A 269 2.67 -21.10 -3.81
CA ASP A 269 2.82 -21.89 -5.04
C ASP A 269 3.14 -21.05 -6.29
N ARG A 270 3.09 -19.71 -6.21
CA ARG A 270 3.53 -18.84 -7.32
C ARG A 270 5.03 -19.05 -7.55
N PRO A 271 5.46 -19.50 -8.75
CA PRO A 271 6.87 -19.71 -9.01
C PRO A 271 7.60 -18.38 -8.83
N GLY A 272 8.48 -18.34 -7.83
CA GLY A 272 9.40 -17.24 -7.64
C GLY A 272 10.16 -17.01 -8.93
N THR A 273 10.16 -15.77 -9.41
CA THR A 273 11.07 -15.33 -10.47
C THR A 273 12.47 -15.81 -10.08
N GLU A 274 13.07 -16.60 -10.97
CA GLU A 274 14.27 -17.41 -10.74
C GLU A 274 15.22 -16.82 -9.68
N GLN A 275 15.41 -17.56 -8.59
CA GLN A 275 16.70 -17.49 -7.90
C GLN A 275 17.73 -17.85 -8.95
N THR A 276 18.49 -16.85 -9.40
CA THR A 276 19.69 -17.08 -10.19
C THR A 276 20.66 -17.81 -9.26
N GLU A 277 20.58 -19.14 -9.22
CA GLU A 277 21.59 -19.97 -8.59
C GLU A 277 22.92 -19.62 -9.24
N LEU A 278 23.81 -19.08 -8.40
CA LEU A 278 25.24 -19.06 -8.64
C LEU A 278 25.69 -20.48 -8.95
N VAL A 279 25.84 -20.81 -10.23
CA VAL A 279 26.66 -21.95 -10.63
C VAL A 279 28.10 -21.58 -10.33
N SER A 280 28.54 -22.00 -9.15
CA SER A 280 29.93 -22.08 -8.74
C SER A 280 30.71 -22.93 -9.75
N SER A 281 31.36 -22.27 -10.69
CA SER A 281 32.31 -22.89 -11.61
C SER A 281 33.59 -23.23 -10.85
N SER A 282 33.53 -24.34 -10.11
CA SER A 282 34.71 -25.03 -9.61
C SER A 282 35.49 -25.57 -10.81
N SER A 283 36.45 -24.77 -11.28
CA SER A 283 37.40 -25.17 -12.31
C SER A 283 38.39 -26.17 -11.72
N THR A 284 38.13 -27.46 -11.95
CA THR A 284 39.11 -28.51 -11.75
C THR A 284 40.16 -28.41 -12.86
N SER A 285 41.18 -27.57 -12.64
CA SER A 285 42.37 -27.54 -13.49
C SER A 285 43.35 -28.62 -13.02
N THR A 286 43.33 -29.74 -13.73
CA THR A 286 44.35 -30.78 -13.67
C THR A 286 45.67 -30.19 -14.16
N ARG A 287 46.58 -29.87 -13.23
CA ARG A 287 47.93 -29.40 -13.55
C ARG A 287 48.88 -30.60 -13.60
N GLU A 288 49.27 -30.94 -14.82
CA GLU A 288 50.37 -31.84 -15.16
C GLU A 288 51.67 -31.44 -14.47
N GLU A 289 52.37 -32.46 -13.96
CA GLU A 289 53.72 -32.40 -13.42
C GLU A 289 54.74 -31.92 -14.46
N ARG A 290 55.65 -31.03 -14.05
CA ARG A 290 57.08 -31.17 -14.39
C ARG A 290 57.96 -30.68 -13.23
N PRO A 291 59.09 -31.38 -12.96
CA PRO A 291 59.90 -31.17 -11.77
C PRO A 291 61.09 -30.23 -12.02
N GLY A 292 61.61 -29.67 -10.93
CA GLY A 292 63.07 -29.48 -10.78
C GLY A 292 63.56 -28.06 -10.46
N ALA A 293 64.47 -28.03 -9.48
CA ALA A 293 65.34 -26.94 -9.04
C ALA A 293 64.63 -25.79 -8.29
N GLY A 294 64.93 -25.48 -7.03
CA GLY A 294 66.16 -25.66 -6.27
C GLY A 294 66.66 -24.28 -5.84
N ARG A 295 66.99 -24.14 -4.53
CA ARG A 295 67.66 -23.00 -3.88
C ARG A 295 66.83 -21.71 -3.75
N SER A 296 67.01 -20.82 -2.78
CA SER A 296 67.69 -20.74 -1.46
C SER A 296 67.61 -19.26 -1.05
N GLY A 297 67.46 -18.96 0.24
CA GLY A 297 67.71 -17.62 0.82
C GLY A 297 66.51 -16.68 0.71
N GLY A 298 65.96 -16.18 1.83
CA GLY A 298 66.54 -15.11 2.65
C GLY A 298 65.92 -13.81 2.12
N GLY A 299 65.07 -13.08 2.84
CA GLY A 299 65.18 -12.60 4.20
C GLY A 299 64.93 -11.09 4.14
N ARG A 300 64.03 -10.62 5.00
CA ARG A 300 63.49 -9.26 5.18
C ARG A 300 62.29 -8.89 4.32
#